data_AF-A0A968M7I2-F1
#
_entry.id   AF-A0A968M7I2-F1
#
_cell.length_a   1.000
_cell.length_b   1.000
_cell.length_c   1.000
_cell.angle_alpha   90.00
_cell.angle_beta   90.00
_cell.angle_gamma   90.00
#
_symmetry.space_group_name_H-M   'P 1'
#
loop_
_entity.id
_entity.type
_entity.pdbx_description
1 polymer ?
#
loop_
_entity_poly.entity_id
_entity_poly.type
_entity_poly.pdbx_seq_one_letter_code
_entity_poly.pdbx_strand_id
1 'polypeptide(L)'
;MHKKEATIFSIIFLIFALIGVSLTFTTFSNQGMAEVIFNNYSAATINTDEINNCSVNSSIEGLEQSNDKNLKALDDFQNVCNSFVADRLMIFTEMPIDSASSEYLAQSLGAKLQEFAQYKVEPVVIVEPVNSGQLLNYEDIKNGRYDGFFENFFAELSELDLTDEQMGIWFLSGIQCTILGSW
;
A
#
# COMPACT_ATOMS: atom_id res chain seq x y z
N MET A 1 -41.09 6.87 32.92
CA MET A 1 -40.08 5.81 32.78
C MET A 1 -39.76 5.30 34.17
N HIS A 2 -40.15 4.06 34.49
CA HIS A 2 -39.93 3.51 35.83
C HIS A 2 -38.43 3.23 36.03
N LYS A 3 -37.91 3.45 37.25
CA LYS A 3 -36.49 3.24 37.58
C LYS A 3 -35.95 1.87 37.15
N LYS A 4 -36.82 0.84 37.07
CA LYS A 4 -36.45 -0.50 36.62
C LYS A 4 -36.21 -0.61 35.11
N GLU A 5 -36.93 0.17 34.30
CA GLU A 5 -36.78 0.17 32.83
C GLU A 5 -35.48 0.89 32.43
N ALA A 6 -35.17 2.01 33.08
CA ALA A 6 -33.93 2.75 32.84
C ALA A 6 -32.66 1.89 33.08
N THR A 7 -32.65 1.07 34.14
CA THR A 7 -31.51 0.20 34.46
C THR A 7 -31.30 -0.90 33.42
N ILE A 8 -32.38 -1.47 32.88
CA ILE A 8 -32.30 -2.54 31.87
C ILE A 8 -31.72 -1.99 30.57
N PHE A 9 -32.17 -0.81 30.12
CA PHE A 9 -31.62 -0.19 28.91
C PHE A 9 -30.14 0.17 29.04
N SER A 10 -29.71 0.68 30.20
CA SER A 10 -28.29 0.97 30.44
C SER A 10 -27.40 -0.27 30.43
N ILE A 11 -27.88 -1.41 30.96
CA ILE A 11 -27.12 -2.67 30.96
C ILE A 11 -27.01 -3.23 29.53
N ILE A 12 -28.10 -3.20 28.75
CA ILE A 12 -28.09 -3.64 27.35
C ILE A 12 -27.10 -2.80 26.53
N PHE A 13 -27.12 -1.48 26.70
CA PHE A 13 -26.20 -0.59 25.98
C PHE A 13 -24.73 -0.87 26.32
N LEU A 14 -24.43 -1.18 27.59
CA LEU A 14 -23.07 -1.47 28.05
C LEU A 14 -22.56 -2.83 27.49
N ILE A 15 -23.44 -3.82 27.37
CA ILE A 15 -23.11 -5.12 26.74
C ILE A 15 -22.85 -4.93 25.23
N PHE A 16 -23.69 -4.15 24.53
CA PHE A 16 -23.48 -3.87 23.11
C PHE A 16 -22.21 -3.05 22.85
N ALA A 17 -21.88 -2.10 23.72
CA ALA A 17 -20.63 -1.34 23.64
C ALA A 17 -19.39 -2.23 23.82
N LEU A 18 -19.43 -3.19 24.76
CA LEU A 18 -18.31 -4.12 24.98
C LEU A 18 -18.11 -5.10 23.81
N ILE A 19 -19.19 -5.58 23.18
CA ILE A 19 -19.11 -6.45 21.99
C ILE A 19 -18.60 -5.67 20.77
N GLY A 20 -19.02 -4.40 20.61
CA GLY A 20 -18.57 -3.53 19.51
C GLY A 20 -17.08 -3.18 19.55
N VAL A 21 -16.50 -3.01 20.75
CA VAL A 21 -15.06 -2.74 20.90
C VAL A 21 -14.22 -3.99 20.57
N SER A 22 -14.65 -5.20 20.93
CA SER A 22 -13.91 -6.42 20.58
C SER A 22 -13.90 -6.74 19.08
N LEU A 23 -14.95 -6.37 18.34
CA LEU A 23 -15.02 -6.63 16.89
C LEU A 23 -14.19 -5.64 16.06
N THR A 24 -13.95 -4.43 16.58
CA THR A 24 -13.14 -3.41 15.90
C THR A 24 -11.65 -3.55 16.19
N PHE A 25 -11.25 -4.05 17.36
CA PHE A 25 -9.84 -4.29 17.67
C PHE A 25 -9.25 -5.50 16.92
N THR A 26 -10.02 -6.57 16.68
CA THR A 26 -9.48 -7.77 16.01
C THR A 26 -9.38 -7.65 14.48
N THR A 27 -10.09 -6.69 13.88
CA THR A 27 -10.03 -6.43 12.43
C THR A 27 -8.98 -5.39 12.04
N PHE A 28 -8.61 -4.48 12.94
CA PHE A 28 -7.62 -3.42 12.64
C PHE A 28 -6.21 -3.70 13.16
N SER A 29 -6.01 -4.63 14.08
CA SER A 29 -4.72 -4.70 14.80
C SER A 29 -3.64 -5.60 14.19
N ASN A 30 -3.90 -6.40 13.14
CA ASN A 30 -2.94 -7.45 12.77
C ASN A 30 -2.64 -7.68 11.30
N GLN A 31 -3.30 -7.01 10.36
CA GLN A 31 -2.91 -7.06 8.95
C GLN A 31 -3.18 -5.69 8.35
N GLY A 32 -2.15 -5.03 7.84
CA GLY A 32 -2.35 -3.85 7.00
C GLY A 32 -3.35 -4.22 5.92
N MET A 33 -4.33 -3.34 5.61
CA MET A 33 -5.35 -3.65 4.61
C MET A 33 -4.75 -4.01 3.23
N ALA A 34 -3.49 -3.65 2.99
CA ALA A 34 -2.71 -4.12 1.85
C ALA A 34 -2.51 -5.65 1.85
N GLU A 35 -2.22 -6.29 2.99
CA GLU A 35 -1.88 -7.72 3.04
C GLU A 35 -3.11 -8.63 2.85
N VAL A 36 -4.30 -8.19 3.29
CA VAL A 36 -5.57 -8.95 3.14
C VAL A 36 -6.00 -9.04 1.68
N ILE A 37 -5.71 -8.02 0.86
CA ILE A 37 -6.06 -8.02 -0.57
C ILE A 37 -5.14 -8.95 -1.36
N PHE A 38 -3.84 -9.04 -1.01
CA PHE A 38 -2.87 -9.83 -1.77
C PHE A 38 -2.74 -11.29 -1.32
N ASN A 39 -2.91 -11.63 -0.04
CA ASN A 39 -2.70 -13.00 0.45
C ASN A 39 -3.93 -13.92 0.32
N ASN A 40 -5.13 -13.38 0.07
CA ASN A 40 -6.37 -14.16 -0.05
C ASN A 40 -6.86 -14.36 -1.49
N TYR A 41 -6.03 -14.12 -2.51
CA TYR A 41 -6.27 -14.64 -3.86
C TYR A 41 -6.08 -16.17 -3.87
N SER A 42 -6.92 -16.88 -3.12
CA SER A 42 -7.26 -18.26 -3.41
C SER A 42 -7.92 -18.25 -4.77
N ALA A 43 -7.40 -19.05 -5.70
CA ALA A 43 -7.83 -19.18 -7.09
C ALA A 43 -9.34 -18.98 -7.25
N ALA A 44 -9.76 -17.75 -7.51
CA ALA A 44 -11.14 -17.46 -7.82
C ALA A 44 -11.39 -18.16 -9.15
N THR A 45 -12.36 -19.06 -9.19
CA THR A 45 -12.80 -19.69 -10.44
C THR A 45 -13.33 -18.59 -11.34
N ILE A 46 -12.50 -18.09 -12.25
CA ILE A 46 -12.86 -17.01 -13.17
C ILE A 46 -13.88 -17.59 -14.14
N ASN A 47 -15.09 -17.06 -14.06
CA ASN A 47 -16.17 -17.44 -14.95
C ASN A 47 -15.82 -16.87 -16.33
N THR A 48 -15.49 -17.75 -17.27
CA THR A 48 -14.92 -17.41 -18.59
C THR A 48 -15.85 -16.61 -19.50
N ASP A 49 -17.10 -16.38 -19.09
CA ASP A 49 -18.09 -15.60 -19.85
C ASP A 49 -17.90 -14.07 -19.72
N GLU A 50 -17.05 -13.59 -18.80
CA GLU A 50 -16.66 -12.18 -18.67
C GLU A 50 -15.37 -11.80 -19.44
N ILE A 51 -14.79 -12.72 -20.23
CA ILE A 51 -13.57 -12.48 -21.04
C ILE A 51 -13.81 -11.46 -22.18
N ASN A 52 -15.05 -11.00 -22.39
CA ASN A 52 -15.38 -9.99 -23.41
C ASN A 52 -14.87 -8.56 -23.11
N ASN A 53 -14.25 -8.32 -21.95
CA ASN A 53 -13.72 -7.00 -21.56
C ASN A 53 -12.18 -6.95 -21.44
N CYS A 54 -11.47 -7.98 -21.86
CA CYS A 54 -10.01 -7.98 -21.87
C CYS A 54 -9.46 -7.01 -22.93
N SER A 55 -8.25 -6.49 -22.70
CA SER A 55 -7.58 -5.60 -23.65
C SER A 55 -7.26 -6.35 -24.95
N VAL A 56 -7.14 -5.61 -26.06
CA VAL A 56 -6.58 -6.15 -27.31
C VAL A 56 -5.07 -5.95 -27.40
N ASN A 57 -4.47 -5.21 -26.45
CA ASN A 57 -3.03 -5.00 -26.42
C ASN A 57 -2.31 -6.25 -25.94
N SER A 58 -1.11 -6.48 -26.46
CA SER A 58 -0.24 -7.58 -26.05
C SER A 58 0.20 -7.43 -24.60
N SER A 59 0.21 -8.54 -23.86
CA SER A 59 0.76 -8.64 -22.52
C SER A 59 2.21 -8.13 -22.46
N ILE A 60 2.61 -7.59 -21.31
CA ILE A 60 4.01 -7.30 -21.01
C ILE A 60 4.75 -8.63 -20.86
N GLU A 61 5.82 -8.84 -21.62
CA GLU A 61 6.60 -10.07 -21.63
C GLU A 61 7.62 -10.12 -20.48
N GLY A 62 7.90 -11.33 -19.97
CA GLY A 62 8.99 -11.58 -19.03
C GLY A 62 8.65 -11.33 -17.55
N LEU A 63 7.42 -10.91 -17.24
CA LEU A 63 6.99 -10.64 -15.85
C LEU A 63 7.07 -11.90 -14.97
N GLU A 64 6.96 -13.10 -15.55
CA GLU A 64 7.10 -14.37 -14.85
C GLU A 64 8.49 -14.57 -14.21
N GLN A 65 9.49 -13.83 -14.70
CA GLN A 65 10.89 -13.89 -14.23
C GLN A 65 11.18 -12.85 -13.14
N SER A 66 10.25 -11.93 -12.87
CA SER A 66 10.41 -10.92 -11.83
C SER A 66 10.59 -11.59 -10.45
N ASN A 67 11.31 -10.93 -9.55
CA ASN A 67 11.35 -11.29 -8.13
C ASN A 67 10.30 -10.52 -7.32
N ASP A 68 9.78 -9.40 -7.84
CA ASP A 68 8.73 -8.63 -7.18
C ASP A 68 7.35 -9.30 -7.26
N LYS A 69 6.69 -9.41 -6.11
CA LYS A 69 5.38 -10.05 -5.99
C LYS A 69 4.26 -9.32 -6.75
N ASN A 70 4.33 -8.00 -6.89
CA ASN A 70 3.29 -7.22 -7.57
C ASN A 70 3.39 -7.41 -9.09
N LEU A 71 4.61 -7.50 -9.63
CA LEU A 71 4.84 -7.80 -11.05
C LEU A 71 4.41 -9.23 -11.41
N LYS A 72 4.65 -10.21 -10.53
CA LYS A 72 4.10 -11.57 -10.69
C LYS A 72 2.58 -11.59 -10.67
N ALA A 73 1.96 -10.85 -9.75
CA ALA A 73 0.50 -10.74 -9.72
C ALA A 73 -0.04 -10.12 -11.02
N LEU A 74 0.66 -9.12 -11.58
CA LEU A 74 0.32 -8.57 -12.89
C LEU A 74 0.41 -9.62 -14.00
N ASP A 75 1.47 -10.46 -14.01
CA ASP A 75 1.59 -11.59 -14.94
C ASP A 75 0.39 -12.55 -14.85
N ASP A 76 0.02 -12.95 -13.64
CA ASP A 76 -1.13 -13.83 -13.39
C ASP A 76 -2.43 -13.23 -13.97
N PHE A 77 -2.66 -11.92 -13.78
CA PHE A 77 -3.81 -11.23 -14.36
C PHE A 77 -3.75 -11.18 -15.89
N GLN A 78 -2.57 -10.94 -16.48
CA GLN A 78 -2.39 -10.95 -17.93
C GLN A 78 -2.63 -12.34 -18.53
N ASN A 79 -2.20 -13.40 -17.85
CA ASN A 79 -2.37 -14.78 -18.27
C ASN A 79 -3.84 -15.20 -18.27
N VAL A 80 -4.61 -14.75 -17.28
CA VAL A 80 -6.07 -14.93 -17.25
C VAL A 80 -6.74 -14.28 -18.45
N CYS A 81 -6.35 -13.06 -18.79
CA CYS A 81 -6.95 -12.28 -19.87
C CYS A 81 -6.37 -12.63 -21.25
N ASN A 82 -5.23 -13.32 -21.29
CA ASN A 82 -4.34 -13.43 -22.45
C ASN A 82 -4.12 -12.07 -23.14
N SER A 83 -3.96 -11.01 -22.33
CA SER A 83 -3.85 -9.63 -22.80
C SER A 83 -3.12 -8.74 -21.80
N PHE A 84 -2.70 -7.57 -22.25
CA PHE A 84 -2.32 -6.45 -21.40
C PHE A 84 -3.39 -6.15 -20.35
N VAL A 85 -2.97 -5.82 -19.13
CA VAL A 85 -3.86 -5.45 -18.02
C VAL A 85 -3.57 -4.01 -17.58
N ALA A 86 -2.33 -3.73 -17.19
CA ALA A 86 -1.90 -2.42 -16.73
C ALA A 86 -0.39 -2.26 -16.92
N ASP A 87 0.05 -1.01 -17.10
CA ASP A 87 1.44 -0.56 -17.10
C ASP A 87 1.74 0.33 -15.89
N ARG A 88 0.79 0.49 -14.97
CA ARG A 88 0.92 1.27 -13.74
C ARG A 88 0.50 0.45 -12.54
N LEU A 89 1.36 0.39 -11.51
CA LEU A 89 1.08 -0.35 -10.29
C LEU A 89 1.42 0.48 -9.05
N MET A 90 0.61 0.31 -8.01
CA MET A 90 0.86 0.94 -6.72
C MET A 90 1.96 0.20 -5.95
N ILE A 91 2.89 0.96 -5.37
CA ILE A 91 3.90 0.48 -4.43
C ILE A 91 3.67 1.19 -3.11
N PHE A 92 3.50 0.43 -2.05
CA PHE A 92 3.38 0.97 -0.70
C PHE A 92 4.75 0.92 -0.02
N THR A 93 5.16 2.03 0.58
CA THR A 93 6.37 2.13 1.40
C THR A 93 6.03 2.76 2.75
N GLU A 94 6.76 2.35 3.77
CA GLU A 94 6.65 2.91 5.11
C GLU A 94 7.32 4.29 5.19
N MET A 95 7.02 5.04 6.25
CA MET A 95 7.67 6.31 6.57
C MET A 95 8.94 6.04 7.42
N PRO A 96 10.09 6.62 7.09
CA PRO A 96 11.30 6.49 7.90
C PRO A 96 11.15 7.25 9.23
N ILE A 97 11.64 6.65 10.31
CA ILE A 97 11.56 7.23 11.67
C ILE A 97 12.93 7.48 12.32
N ASP A 98 13.99 7.06 11.63
CA ASP A 98 15.39 7.27 11.99
C ASP A 98 16.27 7.13 10.73
N SER A 99 17.56 7.41 10.87
CA SER A 99 18.51 7.32 9.74
C SER A 99 18.64 5.90 9.19
N ALA A 100 18.60 4.88 10.05
CA ALA A 100 18.75 3.48 9.62
C ALA A 100 17.56 3.01 8.77
N SER A 101 16.34 3.35 9.17
CA SER A 101 15.13 3.10 8.38
C SER A 101 15.09 3.92 7.10
N SER A 102 15.64 5.14 7.10
CA SER A 102 15.76 5.95 5.88
C SER A 102 16.58 5.24 4.81
N GLU A 103 17.80 4.80 5.15
CA GLU A 103 18.69 4.08 4.23
C GLU A 103 18.07 2.76 3.78
N TYR A 104 17.58 1.95 4.72
CA TYR A 104 17.00 0.64 4.41
C TYR A 104 15.79 0.75 3.47
N LEU A 105 14.85 1.66 3.77
CA LEU A 105 13.67 1.85 2.95
C LEU A 105 14.04 2.40 1.57
N ALA A 106 15.00 3.33 1.49
CA ALA A 106 15.47 3.88 0.22
C ALA A 106 16.08 2.79 -0.67
N GLN A 107 16.99 1.98 -0.14
CA GLN A 107 17.60 0.87 -0.88
C GLN A 107 16.56 -0.18 -1.30
N SER A 108 15.63 -0.53 -0.40
CA SER A 108 14.59 -1.51 -0.70
C SER A 108 13.61 -1.01 -1.77
N LEU A 109 13.19 0.25 -1.70
CA LEU A 109 12.30 0.84 -2.69
C LEU A 109 13.03 1.04 -4.03
N GLY A 110 14.25 1.56 -4.00
CA GLY A 110 15.04 1.80 -5.20
C GLY A 110 15.29 0.53 -6.01
N ALA A 111 15.63 -0.59 -5.34
CA ALA A 111 15.75 -1.89 -6.00
C ALA A 111 14.44 -2.30 -6.71
N LYS A 112 13.30 -2.06 -6.07
CA LYS A 112 11.98 -2.35 -6.64
C LYS A 112 11.64 -1.43 -7.83
N LEU A 113 11.96 -0.13 -7.75
CA LEU A 113 11.76 0.83 -8.85
C LEU A 113 12.62 0.46 -10.07
N GLN A 114 13.87 0.05 -9.84
CA GLN A 114 14.76 -0.44 -10.90
C GLN A 114 14.20 -1.71 -11.57
N GLU A 115 13.63 -2.62 -10.80
CA GLU A 115 13.00 -3.82 -11.34
C GLU A 115 11.76 -3.49 -12.17
N PHE A 116 10.88 -2.60 -11.68
CA PHE A 116 9.70 -2.14 -12.41
C PHE A 116 10.07 -1.52 -13.76
N ALA A 117 11.16 -0.75 -13.80
CA ALA A 117 11.68 -0.14 -15.01
C ALA A 117 12.10 -1.16 -16.09
N GLN A 118 12.61 -2.34 -15.69
CA GLN A 118 12.98 -3.41 -16.63
C GLN A 118 11.78 -3.88 -17.45
N TYR A 119 10.58 -3.83 -16.85
CA TYR A 119 9.33 -4.25 -17.45
C TYR A 119 8.48 -3.08 -17.97
N LYS A 120 9.00 -1.85 -17.92
CA LYS A 120 8.28 -0.62 -18.30
C LYS A 120 6.94 -0.46 -17.57
N VAL A 121 6.92 -0.86 -16.29
CA VAL A 121 5.78 -0.63 -15.41
C VAL A 121 6.06 0.64 -14.60
N GLU A 122 5.25 1.66 -14.80
CA GLU A 122 5.33 2.93 -14.11
C GLU A 122 4.85 2.78 -12.64
N PRO A 123 5.68 3.11 -11.65
CA PRO A 123 5.30 2.99 -10.25
C PRO A 123 4.45 4.18 -9.78
N VAL A 124 3.43 3.88 -8.99
CA VAL A 124 2.70 4.86 -8.17
C VAL A 124 3.06 4.61 -6.71
N VAL A 125 4.00 5.36 -6.18
CA VAL A 125 4.52 5.20 -4.82
C VAL A 125 3.59 5.88 -3.83
N ILE A 126 3.14 5.12 -2.84
CA ILE A 126 2.31 5.57 -1.73
C ILE A 126 3.13 5.42 -0.45
N VAL A 127 3.49 6.54 0.14
CA VAL A 127 4.15 6.58 1.46
C VAL A 127 3.07 6.51 2.52
N GLU A 128 3.10 5.46 3.34
CA GLU A 128 2.16 5.26 4.43
C GLU A 128 2.72 5.79 5.76
N PRO A 129 1.89 6.41 6.61
CA PRO A 129 2.32 6.90 7.93
C PRO A 129 2.40 5.75 8.94
N VAL A 130 3.08 4.66 8.54
CA VAL A 130 3.39 3.50 9.36
C VAL A 130 4.89 3.27 9.36
N ASN A 131 5.39 2.64 10.42
CA ASN A 131 6.73 2.08 10.45
C ASN A 131 6.70 0.76 11.24
N SER A 132 7.29 -0.29 10.69
CA SER A 132 7.26 -1.64 11.26
C SER A 132 5.83 -2.10 11.59
N GLY A 133 4.88 -1.76 10.70
CA GLY A 133 3.45 -2.05 10.87
C GLY A 133 2.71 -1.23 11.94
N GLN A 134 3.35 -0.26 12.59
CA GLN A 134 2.72 0.61 13.59
C GLN A 134 2.38 1.96 13.00
N LEU A 135 1.16 2.44 13.28
CA LEU A 135 0.74 3.80 12.90
C LEU A 135 1.57 4.84 13.65
N LEU A 136 2.12 5.78 12.88
CA LEU A 136 2.82 6.93 13.42
C LEU A 136 1.83 7.96 13.99
N ASN A 137 2.29 8.74 14.96
CA ASN A 137 1.47 9.78 15.55
C ASN A 137 1.28 10.93 14.55
N TYR A 138 0.02 11.21 14.20
CA TYR A 138 -0.32 12.27 13.26
C TYR A 138 0.16 13.66 13.70
N GLU A 139 0.11 13.99 14.99
CA GLU A 139 0.62 15.28 15.47
C GLU A 139 2.13 15.39 15.33
N ASP A 140 2.87 14.28 15.46
CA ASP A 140 4.31 14.27 15.23
C ASP A 140 4.65 14.52 13.76
N ILE A 141 3.89 13.90 12.84
CA ILE A 141 4.04 14.13 11.39
C ILE A 141 3.74 15.59 11.06
N LYS A 142 2.62 16.13 11.54
CA LYS A 142 2.21 17.51 11.30
C LYS A 142 3.20 18.54 11.84
N ASN A 143 3.88 18.23 12.94
CA ASN A 143 4.88 19.11 13.55
C ASN A 143 6.30 18.92 12.96
N GLY A 144 6.44 18.14 11.89
CA GLY A 144 7.71 17.96 11.17
C GLY A 144 8.72 17.08 11.90
N ARG A 145 8.28 16.24 12.85
CA ARG A 145 9.19 15.37 13.63
C ARG A 145 10.02 14.45 12.73
N TYR A 146 9.47 14.04 11.60
CA TYR A 146 10.06 13.06 10.69
C TYR A 146 10.69 13.68 9.43
N ASP A 147 10.61 15.01 9.25
CA ASP A 147 11.04 15.69 8.02
C ASP A 147 12.51 15.39 7.69
N GLY A 148 13.40 15.45 8.69
CA GLY A 148 14.82 15.15 8.49
C GLY A 148 15.11 13.69 8.10
N PHE A 149 14.26 12.74 8.51
CA PHE A 149 14.40 11.34 8.07
C PHE A 149 13.86 11.14 6.66
N PHE A 150 12.80 11.88 6.31
CA PHE A 150 12.27 11.90 4.95
C PHE A 150 13.28 12.51 3.97
N GLU A 151 13.90 13.65 4.34
CA GLU A 151 15.00 14.26 3.57
C GLU A 151 16.16 13.27 3.38
N ASN A 152 16.56 12.57 4.45
CA ASN A 152 17.61 11.55 4.35
C ASN A 152 17.20 10.41 3.41
N PHE A 153 15.97 9.91 3.52
CA PHE A 153 15.46 8.87 2.64
C PHE A 153 15.49 9.26 1.15
N PHE A 154 15.12 10.49 0.79
CA PHE A 154 15.22 10.96 -0.60
C PHE A 154 16.65 11.21 -1.05
N ALA A 155 17.53 11.66 -0.14
CA ALA A 155 18.95 11.76 -0.43
C ALA A 155 19.52 10.38 -0.80
N GLU A 156 19.26 9.36 0.03
CA GLU A 156 19.67 7.98 -0.23
C GLU A 156 19.09 7.44 -1.54
N LEU A 157 17.81 7.70 -1.85
CA LEU A 157 17.22 7.32 -3.15
C LEU A 157 17.90 8.00 -4.33
N SER A 158 18.29 9.27 -4.19
CA SER A 158 18.96 10.02 -5.26
C SER A 158 20.34 9.47 -5.61
N GLU A 159 21.01 8.81 -4.65
CA GLU A 159 22.29 8.14 -4.87
C GLU A 159 22.18 6.83 -5.68
N LEU A 160 20.95 6.34 -5.92
CA LEU A 160 20.70 5.11 -6.69
C LEU A 160 20.58 5.33 -8.21
N ASP A 161 20.87 6.54 -8.70
CA ASP A 161 20.84 6.92 -10.12
C ASP A 161 19.50 6.59 -10.83
N LEU A 162 18.39 6.71 -10.12
CA LEU A 162 17.05 6.51 -10.68
C LEU A 162 16.67 7.69 -11.58
N THR A 163 16.07 7.42 -12.75
CA THR A 163 15.48 8.47 -13.58
C THR A 163 14.11 8.90 -13.04
N ASP A 164 13.64 10.09 -13.42
CA ASP A 164 12.31 10.59 -13.05
C ASP A 164 11.18 9.62 -13.43
N GLU A 165 11.33 8.95 -14.58
CA GLU A 165 10.39 7.94 -15.05
C GLU A 165 10.36 6.70 -14.14
N GLN A 166 11.53 6.29 -13.62
CA GLN A 166 11.64 5.19 -12.66
C GLN A 166 11.13 5.57 -11.28
N MET A 167 11.27 6.83 -10.88
CA MET A 167 10.73 7.35 -9.62
C MET A 167 9.20 7.37 -9.62
N GLY A 168 8.58 7.59 -10.78
CA GLY A 168 7.14 7.56 -10.94
C GLY A 168 6.41 8.66 -10.18
N ILE A 169 5.17 8.38 -9.76
CA ILE A 169 4.30 9.37 -9.09
C ILE A 169 4.23 9.06 -7.60
N TRP A 170 4.36 10.09 -6.76
CA TRP A 170 4.41 9.95 -5.31
C TRP A 170 3.17 10.55 -4.62
N PHE A 171 2.62 9.80 -3.67
CA PHE A 171 1.52 10.22 -2.81
C PHE A 171 1.86 9.96 -1.35
N LEU A 172 1.51 10.91 -0.48
CA LEU A 172 1.54 10.71 0.95
C LEU A 172 0.13 10.31 1.43
N SER A 173 0.01 9.08 1.93
CA SER A 173 -1.22 8.55 2.50
C SER A 173 -1.53 9.23 3.84
N GLY A 174 -2.80 9.53 4.10
CA GLY A 174 -3.26 9.93 5.44
C GLY A 174 -3.07 11.40 5.83
N ILE A 175 -2.47 12.23 4.97
CA ILE A 175 -2.55 13.69 5.10
C ILE A 175 -3.43 14.19 3.95
N GLN A 176 -4.45 15.00 4.24
CA GLN A 176 -5.03 15.87 3.22
C GLN A 176 -3.94 16.85 2.76
N CYS A 177 -3.06 16.41 1.86
CA CYS A 177 -1.93 17.21 1.39
C CYS A 177 -2.01 17.40 -0.12
N THR A 178 -2.00 18.67 -0.48
CA THR A 178 -1.67 19.25 -1.77
C THR A 178 -0.43 18.57 -2.36
N ILE A 179 -0.53 18.21 -3.65
CA ILE A 179 0.48 17.54 -4.47
C ILE A 179 1.89 18.09 -4.15
N LEU A 180 2.78 17.23 -3.67
CA LEU A 180 4.21 17.54 -3.60
C LEU A 180 4.72 17.58 -5.05
N GLY A 181 5.31 18.72 -5.42
CA GLY A 181 5.69 19.03 -6.80
C GLY A 181 6.69 18.04 -7.40
N SER A 182 6.86 18.13 -8.72
CA SER A 182 7.88 17.41 -9.49
C SER A 182 9.26 17.58 -8.84
N TRP A 183 9.86 16.44 -8.46
CA TRP A 183 11.20 16.32 -7.91
C TRP A 183 12.24 16.35 -9.03
#